data_AF-A0A9E6TVX3-F1
#
_entry.id   AF-A0A9E6TVX3-F1
#
_cell.length_a   1.000
_cell.length_b   1.000
_cell.length_c   1.000
_cell.angle_alpha   90.00
_cell.angle_beta   90.00
_cell.angle_gamma   90.00
#
_symmetry.space_group_name_H-M   'P 1'
#
loop_
_entity.id
_entity.type
_entity.pdbx_description
1 polymer ?
#
loop_
_entity_poly.entity_id
_entity_poly.type
_entity_poly.pdbx_seq_one_letter_code
_entity_poly.pdbx_strand_id
1 'polypeptide(L)'
;MTLKLSTPLFFCLTLCGTLQAAPNAEAEAAFQRAVLAAEANAQWAERLIDQEQKGQLDKQITTEALRDIGQKHDAVEHDLRQASDGGHAVASYLLANLQERSKLWVSGQYTARHEQACALYQRAAEQGLVAAAVAVLRDCDSASQRFLFDDPTLQRQREQLRTTLEHTDPYAEHYPLPALKSLCFKEMKMVAPDPGRPLTTLAQAFEPVQLDLRQYRADGYYLLAAKGDPEQPEVGRGHFTQLRALAPDCLDPIGLAYMYDAQRQKTQ
;
A
#
# COMPACT_ATOMS: atom_id res chain seq x y z
N MET A 1 20.24 13.03 69.16
CA MET A 1 19.43 11.87 68.75
C MET A 1 18.94 12.09 67.32
N THR A 2 19.37 11.18 66.44
CA THR A 2 18.68 10.64 65.25
C THR A 2 18.13 11.57 64.14
N LEU A 3 18.78 11.42 62.98
CA LEU A 3 18.36 11.66 61.60
C LEU A 3 16.88 11.37 61.28
N LYS A 4 16.34 12.07 60.27
CA LYS A 4 15.95 11.46 58.97
C LYS A 4 15.64 12.51 57.88
N LEU A 5 16.44 12.48 56.81
CA LEU A 5 16.11 12.97 55.46
C LEU A 5 14.83 12.30 54.96
N SER A 6 14.00 13.01 54.19
CA SER A 6 13.21 12.45 53.07
C SER A 6 12.66 13.55 52.17
N THR A 7 13.31 13.72 51.03
CA THR A 7 12.85 14.39 49.81
C THR A 7 11.71 13.59 49.16
N PRO A 8 10.65 14.21 48.62
CA PRO A 8 9.90 13.60 47.54
C PRO A 8 10.35 14.23 46.21
N LEU A 9 11.12 13.44 45.45
CA LEU A 9 11.33 13.61 44.02
C LEU A 9 9.95 13.52 43.33
N PHE A 10 9.47 14.61 42.78
CA PHE A 10 8.37 14.59 41.81
C PHE A 10 8.91 14.00 40.50
N PHE A 11 8.72 12.69 40.33
CA PHE A 11 8.81 12.02 39.03
C PHE A 11 7.64 12.50 38.16
N CYS A 12 7.84 13.57 37.40
CA CYS A 12 7.03 13.84 36.22
C CYS A 12 7.43 12.82 35.15
N LEU A 13 6.80 11.66 35.17
CA LEU A 13 6.70 10.79 33.99
C LEU A 13 5.76 11.49 33.01
N THR A 14 6.28 12.46 32.26
CA THR A 14 5.65 12.89 31.02
C THR A 14 5.62 11.66 30.12
N LEU A 15 4.43 11.07 29.97
CA LEU A 15 4.10 10.24 28.82
C LEU A 15 4.37 11.09 27.58
N CYS A 16 5.60 11.02 27.07
CA CYS A 16 5.86 11.34 25.67
C CYS A 16 5.03 10.33 24.88
N GLY A 17 3.80 10.70 24.54
CA GLY A 17 3.20 10.19 23.33
C GLY A 17 4.27 10.34 22.26
N THR A 18 4.56 9.26 21.55
CA THR A 18 5.47 9.28 20.42
C THR A 18 4.89 10.28 19.41
N LEU A 19 5.25 11.56 19.55
CA LEU A 19 5.22 12.49 18.45
C LEU A 19 6.12 11.83 17.41
N GLN A 20 5.52 11.14 16.45
CA GLN A 20 6.22 10.74 15.23
C GLN A 20 6.76 12.04 14.67
N ALA A 21 8.08 12.19 14.76
CA ALA A 21 8.76 13.37 14.28
C ALA A 21 8.43 13.49 12.79
N ALA A 22 7.93 14.66 12.39
CA ALA A 22 7.80 15.00 10.98
C ALA A 22 9.13 14.69 10.26
N PRO A 23 9.09 14.24 8.99
CA PRO A 23 10.30 13.96 8.24
C PRO A 23 11.25 15.16 8.32
N ASN A 24 12.54 14.88 8.53
CA ASN A 24 13.53 15.94 8.52
C ASN A 24 13.70 16.51 7.09
N ALA A 25 14.30 17.70 6.96
CA ALA A 25 14.45 18.36 5.67
C ALA A 25 15.23 17.52 4.63
N GLU A 26 16.15 16.67 5.09
CA GLU A 26 16.91 15.77 4.22
C GLU A 26 16.03 14.64 3.67
N ALA A 27 15.15 14.07 4.51
CA ALA A 27 14.19 13.04 4.14
C ALA A 27 13.18 13.57 3.12
N GLU A 28 12.70 14.80 3.32
CA GLU A 28 11.83 15.48 2.35
C GLU A 28 12.56 15.73 1.02
N ALA A 29 13.79 16.24 1.06
CA ALA A 29 14.58 16.45 -0.15
C ALA A 29 14.86 15.14 -0.90
N ALA A 30 15.10 14.03 -0.19
CA ALA A 30 15.25 12.71 -0.80
C ALA A 30 13.93 12.23 -1.43
N PHE A 31 12.80 12.41 -0.76
CA PHE A 31 11.50 12.09 -1.30
C PHE A 31 11.20 12.86 -2.59
N GLN A 32 11.45 14.17 -2.62
CA GLN A 32 11.24 15.01 -3.81
C GLN A 32 12.14 14.57 -4.98
N ARG A 33 13.40 14.20 -4.72
CA ARG A 33 14.28 13.63 -5.76
C ARG A 33 13.73 12.32 -6.31
N ALA A 34 13.26 11.43 -5.44
CA ALA A 34 12.65 10.16 -5.86
C ALA A 34 11.42 10.36 -6.75
N VAL A 35 10.53 11.30 -6.38
CA VAL A 35 9.33 11.62 -7.16
C VAL A 35 9.70 12.16 -8.54
N LEU A 36 10.58 13.17 -8.61
CA LEU A 36 11.03 13.75 -9.87
C LEU A 36 11.73 12.71 -10.77
N ALA A 37 12.55 11.84 -10.17
CA ALA A 37 13.20 10.76 -10.90
C ALA A 37 12.18 9.74 -11.43
N ALA A 38 11.19 9.35 -10.61
CA ALA A 38 10.13 8.43 -11.01
C ALA A 38 9.28 8.99 -12.16
N GLU A 39 8.91 10.27 -12.13
CA GLU A 39 8.17 10.94 -13.20
C GLU A 39 8.97 10.99 -14.50
N ALA A 40 10.25 11.38 -14.43
CA ALA A 40 11.13 11.40 -15.60
C ALA A 40 11.32 9.99 -16.20
N ASN A 41 11.42 8.97 -15.35
CA ASN A 41 11.53 7.57 -15.76
C ASN A 41 10.23 7.07 -16.40
N ALA A 42 9.06 7.44 -15.88
CA ALA A 42 7.76 7.09 -16.45
C ALA A 42 7.60 7.66 -17.86
N GLN A 43 7.85 8.96 -18.04
CA GLN A 43 7.79 9.61 -19.36
C GLN A 43 8.77 9.00 -20.36
N TRP A 44 9.95 8.60 -19.90
CA TRP A 44 10.93 7.91 -20.75
C TRP A 44 10.46 6.50 -21.14
N ALA A 45 9.91 5.73 -20.19
CA ALA A 45 9.37 4.41 -20.45
C ALA A 45 8.19 4.45 -21.43
N GLU A 46 7.28 5.43 -21.30
CA GLU A 46 6.16 5.64 -22.22
C GLU A 46 6.63 5.86 -23.67
N ARG A 47 7.69 6.67 -23.87
CA ARG A 47 8.27 6.87 -25.21
C ARG A 47 8.84 5.58 -25.80
N LEU A 48 9.49 4.75 -24.98
CA LEU A 48 10.01 3.46 -25.43
C LEU A 48 8.88 2.49 -25.79
N ILE A 49 7.82 2.44 -24.98
CA ILE A 49 6.64 1.60 -25.24
C ILE A 49 5.98 2.03 -26.57
N ASP A 50 5.82 3.33 -26.80
CA ASP A 50 5.26 3.86 -28.06
C ASP A 50 6.14 3.48 -29.28
N GLN A 51 7.47 3.57 -29.15
CA GLN A 51 8.40 3.12 -30.19
C GLN A 51 8.32 1.60 -30.43
N GLU A 52 8.22 0.79 -29.39
CA GLU A 52 8.04 -0.66 -29.48
C GLU A 52 6.75 -1.01 -30.23
N GLN A 53 5.64 -0.36 -29.87
CA GLN A 53 4.33 -0.56 -30.49
C GLN A 53 4.32 -0.19 -31.99
N LYS A 54 5.14 0.79 -32.37
CA LYS A 54 5.34 1.20 -33.77
C LYS A 54 6.36 0.34 -34.53
N GLY A 55 6.96 -0.66 -33.88
CA GLY A 55 8.00 -1.50 -34.48
C GLY A 55 9.31 -0.76 -34.75
N GLN A 56 9.58 0.32 -34.00
CA GLN A 56 10.74 1.20 -34.18
C GLN A 56 11.91 0.84 -33.26
N LEU A 57 11.73 -0.13 -32.35
CA LEU A 57 12.81 -0.65 -31.50
C LEU A 57 13.35 -1.95 -32.08
N ASP A 58 14.68 -2.00 -32.25
CA ASP A 58 15.37 -3.25 -32.48
C ASP A 58 15.66 -3.99 -31.15
N LYS A 59 16.11 -5.24 -31.27
CA LYS A 59 16.38 -6.11 -30.12
C LYS A 59 17.51 -5.59 -29.22
N GLN A 60 18.52 -4.94 -29.79
CA GLN A 60 19.65 -4.42 -29.01
C GLN A 60 19.18 -3.22 -28.18
N ILE A 61 18.50 -2.26 -28.79
CA ILE A 61 17.94 -1.09 -28.11
C ILE A 61 16.96 -1.53 -27.02
N THR A 62 16.14 -2.55 -27.30
CA THR A 62 15.21 -3.12 -26.29
C THR A 62 15.96 -3.71 -25.09
N THR A 63 17.08 -4.39 -25.32
CA THR A 63 17.89 -4.98 -24.24
C THR A 63 18.58 -3.90 -23.40
N GLU A 64 19.08 -2.84 -24.04
CA GLU A 64 19.67 -1.68 -23.36
C GLU A 64 18.62 -0.94 -22.54
N ALA A 65 17.43 -0.71 -23.10
CA ALA A 65 16.30 -0.11 -22.40
C ALA A 65 15.90 -0.90 -21.13
N LEU A 66 15.85 -2.23 -21.20
CA LEU A 66 15.56 -3.07 -20.03
C LEU A 66 16.63 -2.94 -18.93
N ARG A 67 17.90 -2.82 -19.30
CA ARG A 67 18.99 -2.57 -18.33
C ARG A 67 18.85 -1.20 -17.69
N ASP A 68 18.58 -0.18 -18.49
CA ASP A 68 18.43 1.20 -18.04
C ASP A 68 17.21 1.35 -17.11
N ILE A 69 16.11 0.64 -17.38
CA ILE A 69 14.95 0.55 -16.47
C ILE A 69 15.40 0.05 -15.09
N GLY A 70 16.24 -0.99 -15.04
CA GLY A 70 16.77 -1.52 -13.78
C GLY A 70 17.60 -0.50 -13.00
N GLN A 71 18.54 0.17 -13.67
CA GLN A 71 19.37 1.20 -13.01
C GLN A 71 18.56 2.40 -12.52
N LYS A 72 17.58 2.81 -13.32
CA LYS A 72 16.65 3.90 -12.97
C LYS A 72 15.76 3.52 -11.78
N HIS A 73 15.32 2.27 -11.71
CA HIS A 73 14.60 1.73 -10.56
C HIS A 73 15.48 1.77 -9.30
N ASP A 74 16.73 1.33 -9.38
CA ASP A 74 17.66 1.32 -8.23
C ASP A 74 17.92 2.74 -7.68
N ALA A 75 18.01 3.74 -8.56
CA ALA A 75 18.17 5.14 -8.15
C ALA A 75 16.94 5.66 -7.37
N VAL A 76 15.72 5.38 -7.87
CA VAL A 76 14.48 5.74 -7.16
C VAL A 76 14.38 4.99 -5.83
N GLU A 77 14.71 3.70 -5.81
CA GLU A 77 14.74 2.90 -4.58
C GLU A 77 15.68 3.51 -3.54
N HIS A 78 16.87 3.95 -3.96
CA HIS A 78 17.86 4.57 -3.06
C HIS A 78 17.31 5.82 -2.37
N ASP A 79 16.78 6.78 -3.13
CA ASP A 79 16.24 8.03 -2.59
C ASP A 79 14.99 7.77 -1.72
N LEU A 80 14.09 6.85 -2.13
CA LEU A 80 12.95 6.45 -1.30
C LEU A 80 13.37 5.80 0.02
N ARG A 81 14.44 5.01 0.00
CA ARG A 81 15.00 4.40 1.21
C ARG A 81 15.57 5.45 2.15
N GLN A 82 16.33 6.41 1.64
CA GLN A 82 16.82 7.54 2.45
C GLN A 82 15.66 8.33 3.08
N ALA A 83 14.61 8.64 2.30
CA ALA A 83 13.43 9.33 2.82
C ALA A 83 12.66 8.50 3.86
N SER A 84 12.48 7.21 3.61
CA SER A 84 11.82 6.27 4.52
C SER A 84 12.58 6.09 5.83
N ASP A 85 13.92 6.00 5.78
CA ASP A 85 14.77 5.91 6.97
C ASP A 85 14.77 7.23 7.77
N GLY A 86 14.55 8.35 7.09
CA GLY A 86 14.29 9.66 7.68
C GLY A 86 12.86 9.89 8.18
N GLY A 87 12.00 8.87 8.16
CA GLY A 87 10.65 8.91 8.74
C GLY A 87 9.53 9.37 7.79
N HIS A 88 9.74 9.41 6.48
CA HIS A 88 8.70 9.84 5.54
C HIS A 88 7.70 8.70 5.23
N ALA A 89 6.47 8.77 5.72
CA ALA A 89 5.45 7.71 5.55
C ALA A 89 5.14 7.37 4.08
N VAL A 90 4.92 8.38 3.23
CA VAL A 90 4.65 8.17 1.80
C VAL A 90 5.84 7.52 1.10
N ALA A 91 7.08 7.91 1.42
CA ALA A 91 8.26 7.25 0.89
C ALA A 91 8.34 5.77 1.32
N SER A 92 8.03 5.45 2.58
CA SER A 92 7.94 4.05 3.04
C SER A 92 6.88 3.26 2.26
N TYR A 93 5.71 3.86 1.99
CA TYR A 93 4.66 3.25 1.18
C TYR A 93 5.10 2.98 -0.27
N LEU A 94 5.69 3.97 -0.93
CA LEU A 94 6.17 3.82 -2.31
C LEU A 94 7.33 2.82 -2.40
N LEU A 95 8.24 2.82 -1.42
CA LEU A 95 9.31 1.84 -1.33
C LEU A 95 8.75 0.42 -1.18
N ALA A 96 7.74 0.23 -0.32
CA ALA A 96 7.07 -1.06 -0.16
C ALA A 96 6.44 -1.54 -1.48
N ASN A 97 5.79 -0.64 -2.24
CA ASN A 97 5.27 -0.97 -3.57
C ASN A 97 6.39 -1.42 -4.54
N LEU A 98 7.57 -0.81 -4.50
CA LEU A 98 8.71 -1.25 -5.31
C LEU A 98 9.20 -2.65 -4.90
N GLN A 99 9.32 -2.92 -3.59
CA GLN A 99 9.71 -4.24 -3.07
C GLN A 99 8.70 -5.33 -3.44
N GLU A 100 7.40 -5.02 -3.36
CA GLU A 100 6.33 -5.94 -3.78
C GLU A 100 6.37 -6.27 -5.26
N ARG A 101 6.74 -5.32 -6.12
CA ARG A 101 6.88 -5.55 -7.57
C ARG A 101 8.16 -6.32 -7.89
N SER A 102 9.26 -6.03 -7.21
CA SER A 102 10.57 -6.63 -7.48
C SER A 102 10.65 -8.11 -7.10
N LYS A 103 9.81 -8.58 -6.15
CA LYS A 103 9.78 -9.98 -5.68
C LYS A 103 9.52 -11.02 -6.79
N LEU A 104 8.92 -10.62 -7.91
CA LEU A 104 8.64 -11.49 -9.05
C LEU A 104 9.86 -11.73 -9.97
N TRP A 105 10.92 -10.94 -9.81
CA TRP A 105 12.07 -10.93 -10.73
C TRP A 105 13.37 -11.40 -10.07
N VAL A 106 13.47 -11.27 -8.75
CA VAL A 106 14.64 -11.71 -7.99
C VAL A 106 14.40 -13.13 -7.47
N SER A 107 14.89 -14.11 -8.23
CA SER A 107 14.81 -15.52 -7.86
C SER A 107 15.35 -15.78 -6.45
N GLY A 108 14.61 -16.56 -5.65
CA GLY A 108 15.02 -16.93 -4.30
C GLY A 108 14.84 -15.88 -3.21
N GLN A 109 14.30 -14.68 -3.51
CA GLN A 109 14.08 -13.61 -2.51
C GLN A 109 12.62 -13.26 -2.27
N TYR A 110 11.66 -14.02 -2.81
CA TYR A 110 10.23 -13.70 -2.76
C TYR A 110 9.75 -13.38 -1.33
N THR A 111 9.96 -14.29 -0.39
CA THR A 111 9.50 -14.15 1.00
C THR A 111 10.18 -12.97 1.70
N ALA A 112 11.49 -12.84 1.56
CA ALA A 112 12.25 -11.76 2.20
C ALA A 112 11.83 -10.37 1.69
N ARG A 113 11.58 -10.22 0.39
CA ARG A 113 11.10 -8.96 -0.20
C ARG A 113 9.68 -8.63 0.26
N HIS A 114 8.81 -9.65 0.34
CA HIS A 114 7.46 -9.48 0.85
C HIS A 114 7.43 -9.05 2.32
N GLU A 115 8.24 -9.69 3.18
CA GLU A 115 8.38 -9.31 4.59
C GLU A 115 8.90 -7.87 4.75
N GLN A 116 9.89 -7.48 3.94
CA GLN A 116 10.40 -6.10 3.91
C GLN A 116 9.32 -5.09 3.50
N ALA A 117 8.54 -5.40 2.46
CA ALA A 117 7.44 -4.54 2.04
C ALA A 117 6.38 -4.42 3.13
N CYS A 118 6.03 -5.52 3.80
CA CYS A 118 5.07 -5.52 4.89
C CYS A 118 5.53 -4.70 6.10
N ALA A 119 6.81 -4.76 6.45
CA ALA A 119 7.37 -3.90 7.50
C ALA A 119 7.28 -2.40 7.13
N LEU A 120 7.51 -2.06 5.86
CA LEU A 120 7.40 -0.69 5.36
C LEU A 120 5.95 -0.19 5.32
N TYR A 121 5.01 -1.01 4.85
CA TYR A 121 3.58 -0.70 4.92
C TYR A 121 3.13 -0.50 6.37
N GLN A 122 3.54 -1.39 7.28
CA GLN A 122 3.19 -1.30 8.70
C GLN A 122 3.69 0.01 9.32
N ARG A 123 4.94 0.40 9.03
CA ARG A 123 5.53 1.67 9.49
C ARG A 123 4.76 2.89 8.98
N ALA A 124 4.35 2.88 7.72
CA ALA A 124 3.57 3.97 7.14
C ALA A 124 2.12 4.00 7.67
N ALA A 125 1.51 2.84 7.91
CA ALA A 125 0.19 2.72 8.51
C ALA A 125 0.16 3.22 9.97
N GLU A 126 1.22 2.94 10.74
CA GLU A 126 1.43 3.47 12.09
C GLU A 126 1.57 4.99 12.13
N GLN A 127 1.89 5.63 11.00
CA GLN A 127 1.93 7.08 10.84
C GLN A 127 0.59 7.67 10.39
N GLY A 128 -0.44 6.83 10.20
CA GLY A 128 -1.78 7.26 9.81
C GLY A 128 -2.05 7.30 8.31
N LEU A 129 -1.12 6.86 7.45
CA LEU A 129 -1.35 6.80 6.00
C LEU A 129 -2.39 5.73 5.65
N VAL A 130 -3.55 6.14 5.13
CA VAL A 130 -4.67 5.25 4.77
C VAL A 130 -4.24 4.24 3.71
N ALA A 131 -3.48 4.67 2.70
CA ALA A 131 -3.02 3.79 1.63
C ALA A 131 -2.16 2.62 2.14
N ALA A 132 -1.35 2.87 3.17
CA ALA A 132 -0.53 1.87 3.81
C ALA A 132 -1.34 0.92 4.69
N ALA A 133 -2.29 1.42 5.49
CA ALA A 133 -3.17 0.58 6.30
C ALA A 133 -4.00 -0.39 5.42
N VAL A 134 -4.46 0.09 4.26
CA VAL A 134 -5.12 -0.74 3.24
C VAL A 134 -4.17 -1.84 2.74
N ALA A 135 -2.91 -1.50 2.41
CA ALA A 135 -1.93 -2.46 1.94
C ALA A 135 -1.55 -3.51 3.00
N VAL A 136 -1.43 -3.12 4.28
CA VAL A 136 -1.18 -4.06 5.39
C VAL A 136 -2.27 -5.14 5.42
N LEU A 137 -3.54 -4.74 5.49
CA LEU A 137 -4.62 -5.73 5.58
C LEU A 137 -4.79 -6.51 4.28
N ARG A 138 -4.53 -5.92 3.11
CA ARG A 138 -4.68 -6.60 1.82
C ARG A 138 -3.58 -7.62 1.56
N ASP A 139 -2.34 -7.17 1.66
CA ASP A 139 -1.19 -7.86 1.10
C ASP A 139 -0.40 -8.64 2.16
N CYS A 140 -0.41 -8.21 3.43
CA CYS A 140 0.42 -8.78 4.49
C CYS A 140 -0.32 -9.72 5.45
N ASP A 141 -1.65 -9.71 5.41
CA ASP A 141 -2.47 -10.68 6.12
C ASP A 141 -2.36 -12.07 5.48
N SER A 142 -1.91 -13.05 6.28
CA SER A 142 -1.88 -14.46 5.93
C SER A 142 -2.94 -15.29 6.67
N ALA A 143 -3.58 -14.75 7.69
CA ALA A 143 -4.53 -15.45 8.54
C ALA A 143 -5.89 -15.64 7.83
N SER A 144 -6.39 -14.63 7.12
CA SER A 144 -7.66 -14.75 6.38
C SER A 144 -7.56 -15.81 5.28
N GLN A 145 -6.40 -15.95 4.63
CA GLN A 145 -6.16 -17.00 3.62
C GLN A 145 -6.22 -18.42 4.22
N ARG A 146 -6.04 -18.53 5.54
CA ARG A 146 -6.10 -19.78 6.31
C ARG A 146 -7.40 -19.93 7.09
N PHE A 147 -8.37 -19.02 6.89
CA PHE A 147 -9.65 -18.98 7.61
C PHE A 147 -9.51 -18.85 9.13
N LEU A 148 -8.45 -18.20 9.62
CA LEU A 148 -8.19 -17.95 11.03
C LEU A 148 -8.68 -16.53 11.40
N PHE A 149 -9.99 -16.36 11.54
CA PHE A 149 -10.63 -15.04 11.74
C PHE A 149 -10.45 -14.46 13.15
N ASP A 150 -10.06 -15.31 14.10
CA ASP A 150 -9.73 -14.98 15.50
C ASP A 150 -8.23 -14.71 15.71
N ASP A 151 -7.41 -14.80 14.66
CA ASP A 151 -5.96 -14.55 14.75
C ASP A 151 -5.67 -13.14 15.30
N PRO A 152 -4.89 -13.01 16.40
CA PRO A 152 -4.62 -11.73 17.03
C PRO A 152 -3.96 -10.69 16.12
N THR A 153 -3.19 -11.14 15.11
CA THR A 153 -2.54 -10.26 14.13
C THR A 153 -3.59 -9.70 13.17
N LEU A 154 -4.47 -10.55 12.65
CA LEU A 154 -5.59 -10.10 11.81
C LEU A 154 -6.50 -9.12 12.55
N GLN A 155 -6.87 -9.44 13.80
CA GLN A 155 -7.69 -8.55 14.64
C GLN A 155 -7.04 -7.16 14.77
N ARG A 156 -5.73 -7.11 15.05
CA ARG A 156 -4.98 -5.87 15.15
C ARG A 156 -4.95 -5.09 13.84
N GLN A 157 -4.75 -5.77 12.71
CA GLN A 157 -4.71 -5.12 11.39
C GLN A 157 -6.08 -4.56 10.98
N ARG A 158 -7.18 -5.28 11.28
CA ARG A 158 -8.55 -4.79 11.06
C ARG A 158 -8.83 -3.55 11.90
N GLU A 159 -8.47 -3.59 13.17
CA GLU A 159 -8.68 -2.47 14.09
C GLU A 159 -7.83 -1.25 13.70
N GLN A 160 -6.58 -1.47 13.28
CA GLN A 160 -5.73 -0.41 12.74
C GLN A 160 -6.37 0.22 11.51
N LEU A 161 -6.79 -0.57 10.51
CA LEU A 161 -7.44 -0.03 9.32
C LEU A 161 -8.74 0.72 9.68
N ARG A 162 -9.60 0.14 10.52
CA ARG A 162 -10.85 0.77 10.97
C ARG A 162 -10.57 2.14 11.58
N THR A 163 -9.63 2.20 12.52
CA THR A 163 -9.23 3.45 13.19
C THR A 163 -8.67 4.46 12.20
N THR A 164 -7.77 4.05 11.30
CA THR A 164 -7.18 4.94 10.29
C THR A 164 -8.23 5.52 9.34
N LEU A 165 -9.26 4.75 8.96
CA LEU A 165 -10.35 5.22 8.10
C LEU A 165 -11.24 6.28 8.77
N GLU A 166 -11.37 6.24 10.09
CA GLU A 166 -12.18 7.18 10.89
C GLU A 166 -11.49 8.52 11.13
N HIS A 167 -10.16 8.58 10.98
CA HIS A 167 -9.38 9.79 11.22
C HIS A 167 -9.07 10.54 9.91
N THR A 168 -8.63 11.79 10.03
CA THR A 168 -8.09 12.55 8.89
C THR A 168 -6.72 11.96 8.53
N ASP A 169 -6.49 11.70 7.25
CA ASP A 169 -5.18 11.26 6.78
C ASP A 169 -4.23 12.46 6.77
N PRO A 170 -3.14 12.45 7.57
CA PRO A 170 -2.21 13.57 7.62
C PRO A 170 -1.43 13.77 6.30
N TYR A 171 -1.47 12.80 5.38
CA TYR A 171 -0.79 12.82 4.09
C TYR A 171 -1.76 13.04 2.91
N ALA A 172 -2.95 13.59 3.17
CA ALA A 172 -3.99 13.79 2.16
C ALA A 172 -3.50 14.55 0.90
N GLU A 173 -2.52 15.44 1.04
CA GLU A 173 -1.93 16.22 -0.07
C GLU A 173 -1.07 15.40 -1.04
N HIS A 174 -0.62 14.22 -0.64
CA HIS A 174 0.18 13.33 -1.49
C HIS A 174 -0.66 12.40 -2.37
N TYR A 175 -1.99 12.43 -2.24
CA TYR A 175 -2.88 11.67 -3.10
C TYR A 175 -3.04 12.36 -4.47
N PRO A 176 -3.23 11.60 -5.56
CA PRO A 176 -3.43 10.15 -5.61
C PRO A 176 -2.15 9.33 -5.40
N LEU A 177 -2.31 8.13 -4.82
CA LEU A 177 -1.21 7.19 -4.60
C LEU A 177 -1.42 5.90 -5.41
N PRO A 178 -0.32 5.22 -5.81
CA PRO A 178 -0.41 4.00 -6.60
C PRO A 178 -0.79 2.79 -5.75
N ALA A 179 -1.88 2.11 -6.11
CA ALA A 179 -2.26 0.82 -5.58
C ALA A 179 -1.89 -0.31 -6.57
N LEU A 180 -1.08 -1.27 -6.12
CA LEU A 180 -0.70 -2.42 -6.95
C LEU A 180 -1.89 -3.33 -7.26
N LYS A 181 -2.80 -3.44 -6.29
CA LYS A 181 -4.04 -4.22 -6.32
C LYS A 181 -5.15 -3.35 -5.76
N SER A 182 -6.39 -3.58 -6.17
CA SER A 182 -7.59 -3.08 -5.52
C SER A 182 -8.74 -3.98 -5.96
N LEU A 183 -9.63 -4.33 -5.04
CA LEU A 183 -10.80 -5.14 -5.39
C LEU A 183 -11.92 -4.27 -5.96
N CYS A 184 -11.92 -2.97 -5.69
CA CYS A 184 -12.91 -2.05 -6.24
C CYS A 184 -12.50 -1.38 -7.56
N PHE A 185 -11.20 -1.12 -7.76
CA PHE A 185 -10.76 -0.18 -8.81
C PHE A 185 -9.75 -0.77 -9.80
N LYS A 186 -9.38 -2.05 -9.66
CA LYS A 186 -8.46 -2.72 -10.58
C LYS A 186 -8.94 -4.12 -10.91
N GLU A 187 -9.19 -4.37 -12.18
CA GLU A 187 -9.55 -5.71 -12.64
C GLU A 187 -8.40 -6.69 -12.42
N MET A 188 -8.74 -7.90 -11.97
CA MET A 188 -7.79 -9.01 -11.86
C MET A 188 -7.54 -9.64 -13.23
N LYS A 189 -6.80 -8.95 -14.10
CA LYS A 189 -6.41 -9.46 -15.41
C LYS A 189 -4.97 -9.98 -15.37
N MET A 190 -4.77 -11.20 -15.84
CA MET A 190 -3.43 -11.71 -16.14
C MET A 190 -3.01 -11.22 -17.52
N VAL A 191 -1.87 -10.54 -17.59
CA VAL A 191 -1.26 -10.12 -18.85
C VAL A 191 -0.48 -11.30 -19.43
N ALA A 192 -0.83 -11.73 -20.63
CA ALA A 192 -0.11 -12.78 -21.33
C ALA A 192 1.25 -12.25 -21.82
N PRO A 193 2.36 -12.99 -21.66
CA PRO A 193 3.64 -12.57 -22.19
C PRO A 193 3.61 -12.42 -23.72
N ASP A 194 4.07 -11.28 -24.23
CA ASP A 194 4.35 -11.08 -25.66
C ASP A 194 5.86 -10.90 -25.88
N PRO A 195 6.59 -11.95 -26.34
CA PRO A 195 8.02 -11.85 -26.62
C PRO A 195 8.38 -10.84 -27.71
N GLY A 196 7.43 -10.46 -28.57
CA GLY A 196 7.61 -9.43 -29.59
C GLY A 196 7.44 -8.00 -29.05
N ARG A 197 6.87 -7.85 -27.85
CA ARG A 197 6.62 -6.57 -27.18
C ARG A 197 6.91 -6.64 -25.67
N PRO A 198 8.16 -6.96 -25.28
CA PRO A 198 8.51 -7.15 -23.88
C PRO A 198 8.31 -5.90 -23.00
N LEU A 199 8.53 -4.68 -23.52
CA LEU A 199 8.34 -3.45 -22.75
C LEU A 199 6.85 -3.16 -22.50
N THR A 200 6.02 -3.31 -23.54
CA THR A 200 4.56 -3.17 -23.43
C THR A 200 3.99 -4.20 -22.46
N THR A 201 4.42 -5.47 -22.58
CA THR A 201 4.02 -6.55 -21.67
C THR A 201 4.38 -6.20 -20.23
N LEU A 202 5.61 -5.75 -20.00
CA LEU A 202 6.10 -5.34 -18.68
C LEU A 202 5.27 -4.18 -18.10
N ALA A 203 4.98 -3.16 -18.91
CA ALA A 203 4.19 -2.02 -18.47
C ALA A 203 2.79 -2.45 -18.03
N GLN A 204 2.08 -3.21 -18.87
CA GLN A 204 0.72 -3.68 -18.58
C GLN A 204 0.67 -4.60 -17.35
N ALA A 205 1.65 -5.50 -17.20
CA ALA A 205 1.67 -6.44 -16.09
C ALA A 205 1.84 -5.76 -14.72
N PHE A 206 2.40 -4.55 -14.68
CA PHE A 206 2.77 -3.87 -13.43
C PHE A 206 2.18 -2.47 -13.27
N GLU A 207 1.30 -2.05 -14.17
CA GLU A 207 0.63 -0.75 -14.10
C GLU A 207 -0.20 -0.64 -12.81
N PRO A 208 0.17 0.22 -11.84
CA PRO A 208 -0.66 0.45 -10.66
C PRO A 208 -1.91 1.24 -11.05
N VAL A 209 -2.98 1.11 -10.26
CA VAL A 209 -4.10 2.06 -10.35
C VAL A 209 -3.79 3.24 -9.41
N GLN A 210 -3.94 4.47 -9.90
CA GLN A 210 -3.83 5.65 -9.06
C GLN A 210 -5.16 5.88 -8.34
N LEU A 211 -5.16 5.86 -7.01
CA LEU A 211 -6.36 6.06 -6.21
C LEU A 211 -6.25 7.34 -5.40
N ASP A 212 -7.30 8.15 -5.42
CA ASP A 212 -7.45 9.25 -4.49
C ASP A 212 -7.75 8.75 -3.06
N LEU A 213 -7.71 9.66 -2.07
CA LEU A 213 -7.97 9.30 -0.67
C LEU A 213 -9.37 8.69 -0.47
N ARG A 214 -10.38 9.16 -1.20
CA ARG A 214 -11.76 8.66 -1.10
C ARG A 214 -11.84 7.22 -1.62
N GLN A 215 -11.17 6.92 -2.71
CA GLN A 215 -11.07 5.58 -3.28
C GLN A 215 -10.28 4.63 -2.37
N TYR A 216 -9.18 5.06 -1.75
CA TYR A 216 -8.51 4.23 -0.75
C TYR A 216 -9.39 3.95 0.47
N ARG A 217 -10.19 4.92 0.91
CA ARG A 217 -11.17 4.68 1.99
C ARG A 217 -12.22 3.64 1.58
N ALA A 218 -12.72 3.73 0.36
CA ALA A 218 -13.64 2.73 -0.20
C ALA A 218 -13.00 1.33 -0.23
N ASP A 219 -11.77 1.21 -0.76
CA ASP A 219 -11.03 -0.06 -0.81
C ASP A 219 -10.77 -0.62 0.61
N GLY A 220 -10.49 0.26 1.59
CA GLY A 220 -10.36 -0.12 3.00
C GLY A 220 -11.65 -0.69 3.60
N TYR A 221 -12.79 -0.04 3.40
CA TYR A 221 -14.08 -0.57 3.85
C TYR A 221 -14.47 -1.87 3.12
N TYR A 222 -14.11 -2.01 1.85
CA TYR A 222 -14.25 -3.29 1.14
C TYR A 222 -13.48 -4.39 1.85
N LEU A 223 -12.21 -4.16 2.19
CA LEU A 223 -11.37 -5.15 2.87
C LEU A 223 -11.91 -5.51 4.26
N LEU A 224 -12.39 -4.53 5.04
CA LEU A 224 -13.03 -4.80 6.34
C LEU A 224 -14.31 -5.63 6.19
N ALA A 225 -15.08 -5.40 5.13
CA ALA A 225 -16.27 -6.20 4.84
C ALA A 225 -15.93 -7.62 4.33
N ALA A 226 -14.88 -7.76 3.52
CA ALA A 226 -14.44 -9.03 2.94
C ALA A 226 -13.70 -9.94 3.93
N LYS A 227 -12.91 -9.33 4.82
CA LYS A 227 -12.09 -10.01 5.84
C LYS A 227 -12.68 -9.83 7.26
N GLY A 228 -13.97 -9.51 7.33
CA GLY A 228 -14.70 -9.35 8.60
C GLY A 228 -14.80 -10.66 9.37
N ASP A 229 -15.19 -10.55 10.64
CA ASP A 229 -15.49 -11.71 11.48
C ASP A 229 -16.82 -12.34 11.03
N PRO A 230 -16.84 -13.61 10.59
CA PRO A 230 -18.08 -14.26 10.17
C PRO A 230 -19.10 -14.42 11.31
N GLU A 231 -18.68 -14.34 12.58
CA GLU A 231 -19.58 -14.35 13.73
C GLU A 231 -20.27 -13.00 13.98
N GLN A 232 -19.80 -11.93 13.32
CA GLN A 232 -20.34 -10.55 13.42
C GLN A 232 -20.73 -9.98 12.03
N PRO A 233 -21.67 -10.62 11.31
CA PRO A 233 -22.00 -10.25 9.94
C PRO A 233 -22.58 -8.83 9.79
N GLU A 234 -23.18 -8.28 10.84
CA GLU A 234 -23.68 -6.90 10.87
C GLU A 234 -22.56 -5.86 10.81
N VAL A 235 -21.40 -6.12 11.42
CA VAL A 235 -20.23 -5.24 11.34
C VAL A 235 -19.70 -5.19 9.92
N GLY A 236 -19.53 -6.37 9.30
CA GLY A 236 -19.13 -6.48 7.89
C GLY A 236 -20.10 -5.76 6.94
N ARG A 237 -21.41 -5.87 7.19
CA ARG A 237 -22.45 -5.16 6.44
C ARG A 237 -22.39 -3.63 6.61
N GLY A 238 -22.07 -3.17 7.83
CA GLY A 238 -21.82 -1.75 8.10
C GLY A 238 -20.70 -1.20 7.24
N HIS A 239 -19.57 -1.91 7.17
CA HIS A 239 -18.44 -1.55 6.29
C HIS A 239 -18.83 -1.59 4.81
N PHE A 240 -19.58 -2.60 4.37
CA PHE A 240 -20.06 -2.66 2.98
C PHE A 240 -20.98 -1.48 2.63
N THR A 241 -21.78 -0.99 3.59
CA THR A 241 -22.61 0.21 3.40
C THR A 241 -21.76 1.47 3.24
N GLN A 242 -20.70 1.63 4.04
CA GLN A 242 -19.75 2.73 3.91
C GLN A 242 -19.03 2.70 2.56
N LEU A 243 -18.57 1.51 2.14
CA LEU A 243 -18.03 1.29 0.81
C LEU A 243 -18.99 1.81 -0.27
N ARG A 244 -20.26 1.39 -0.26
CA ARG A 244 -21.23 1.77 -1.30
C ARG A 244 -21.50 3.28 -1.35
N ALA A 245 -21.40 3.98 -0.22
CA ALA A 245 -21.51 5.43 -0.18
C ALA A 245 -20.31 6.13 -0.84
N LEU A 246 -19.12 5.51 -0.77
CA LEU A 246 -17.88 6.04 -1.33
C LEU A 246 -17.59 5.55 -2.76
N ALA A 247 -18.04 4.37 -3.15
CA ALA A 247 -17.76 3.77 -4.45
C ALA A 247 -18.94 2.89 -4.89
N PRO A 248 -20.04 3.51 -5.36
CA PRO A 248 -21.23 2.77 -5.80
C PRO A 248 -20.96 1.88 -7.02
N ASP A 249 -19.88 2.15 -7.74
CA ASP A 249 -19.37 1.47 -8.95
C ASP A 249 -18.19 0.53 -8.67
N CYS A 250 -17.93 0.17 -7.41
CA CYS A 250 -16.93 -0.83 -7.04
C CYS A 250 -17.15 -2.16 -7.80
N LEU A 251 -16.07 -2.72 -8.35
CA LEU A 251 -16.10 -3.95 -9.16
C LEU A 251 -16.65 -5.19 -8.43
N ASP A 252 -16.44 -5.28 -7.11
CA ASP A 252 -16.92 -6.37 -6.24
C ASP A 252 -16.66 -7.81 -6.77
N PRO A 253 -15.41 -8.19 -7.05
CA PRO A 253 -15.09 -9.50 -7.62
C PRO A 253 -15.34 -10.67 -6.66
N ILE A 254 -15.55 -10.41 -5.36
CA ILE A 254 -15.86 -11.44 -4.35
C ILE A 254 -17.38 -11.60 -4.18
N GLY A 255 -18.19 -10.65 -4.70
CA GLY A 255 -19.65 -10.71 -4.63
C GLY A 255 -20.20 -10.39 -3.25
N LEU A 256 -19.59 -9.43 -2.53
CA LEU A 256 -20.08 -8.94 -1.23
C LEU A 256 -21.50 -8.40 -1.33
N ALA A 257 -21.87 -7.77 -2.45
CA ALA A 257 -23.23 -7.31 -2.69
C ALA A 257 -24.23 -8.48 -2.59
N TYR A 258 -23.93 -9.59 -3.26
CA TYR A 258 -24.77 -10.78 -3.19
C TYR A 258 -24.80 -11.35 -1.76
N MET A 259 -23.65 -11.45 -1.10
CA MET A 259 -23.57 -11.98 0.27
C MET A 259 -24.41 -11.17 1.27
N TYR A 260 -24.27 -9.84 1.28
CA TYR A 260 -24.92 -8.99 2.28
C TYR A 260 -26.37 -8.62 1.93
N ASP A 261 -26.73 -8.53 0.65
CA ASP A 261 -28.12 -8.27 0.25
C ASP A 261 -29.00 -9.53 0.35
N ALA A 262 -28.46 -10.73 0.06
CA ALA A 262 -29.20 -11.99 0.24
C ALA A 262 -29.48 -12.30 1.73
N GLN A 263 -28.55 -11.95 2.63
CA GLN A 263 -28.80 -12.08 4.07
C GLN A 263 -29.89 -11.12 4.56
N ARG A 264 -30.05 -9.95 3.95
CA ARG A 264 -31.07 -8.95 4.30
C ARG A 264 -32.49 -9.49 4.07
N GLN A 265 -32.69 -10.32 3.05
CA GLN A 265 -33.96 -10.96 2.74
C GLN A 265 -34.32 -12.12 3.69
N LYS A 266 -33.33 -12.71 4.38
CA LYS A 266 -33.57 -13.79 5.35
C LYS A 266 -33.88 -13.30 6.77
N THR A 267 -33.65 -12.02 7.06
CA THR A 267 -33.88 -11.41 8.37
C THR A 267 -35.14 -10.54 8.43
N GLN A 268 -35.87 -10.43 7.30
CA GLN A 268 -37.22 -9.87 7.21
C GLN A 268 -38.24 -11.00 7.22
#